data_AF-A0A923XUA5-F1
#
_entry.id   AF-A0A923XUA5-F1
#
_cell.length_a   1.000
_cell.length_b   1.000
_cell.length_c   1.000
_cell.angle_alpha   90.00
_cell.angle_beta   90.00
_cell.angle_gamma   90.00
#
_symmetry.space_group_name_H-M   'P 1'
#
loop_
_entity.id
_entity.type
_entity.pdbx_description
1 polymer ?
#
loop_
_entity_poly.entity_id
_entity_poly.type
_entity_poly.pdbx_seq_one_letter_code
_entity_poly.pdbx_strand_id
1 'polypeptide(L)'
;TMDEFMRRMKDMAAMGGGMSFYGNMPDSYKVAINGNHKIVNKILASADEKEQAELAKQAFDLALLSQGLLTGAELTAFVNRSVSLI
;
A
#
# COMPACT_ATOMS: atom_id res chain seq x y z
N THR A 1 3.61 5.88 -8.41
CA THR A 1 4.26 5.67 -9.73
C THR A 1 5.69 5.24 -9.48
N MET A 2 6.09 4.08 -10.03
CA MET A 2 7.47 3.59 -9.93
C MET A 2 8.32 4.34 -10.96
N ASP A 3 9.48 4.85 -10.55
CA ASP A 3 10.40 5.54 -11.44
C ASP A 3 10.97 4.52 -12.46
N GLU A 4 10.80 4.77 -13.75
CA GLU A 4 11.19 3.85 -14.85
C GLU A 4 12.66 3.43 -14.80
N PHE A 5 13.50 4.26 -14.19
CA PHE A 5 14.91 3.98 -13.94
C PHE A 5 15.10 2.75 -13.04
N MET A 6 14.30 2.62 -11.98
CA MET A 6 14.35 1.46 -11.08
C MET A 6 13.87 0.18 -11.76
N ARG A 7 12.85 0.27 -12.63
CA ARG A 7 12.36 -0.87 -13.43
C ARG A 7 13.47 -1.38 -14.36
N ARG A 8 14.08 -0.50 -15.15
CA ARG A 8 15.15 -0.86 -16.09
C ARG A 8 16.41 -1.38 -15.39
N MET A 9 16.75 -0.81 -14.25
CA MET A 9 17.91 -1.27 -13.47
C MET A 9 17.67 -2.67 -12.87
N LYS A 10 16.44 -2.95 -12.38
CA LYS A 10 16.06 -4.28 -11.86
C LYS A 10 16.10 -5.35 -12.96
N ASP A 11 15.61 -5.03 -14.16
CA ASP A 11 15.67 -5.93 -15.32
C ASP A 11 17.13 -6.21 -15.75
N MET A 12 18.00 -5.20 -15.70
CA MET A 12 19.42 -5.35 -16.05
C MET A 12 20.21 -6.15 -15.00
N ALA A 13 19.90 -5.95 -13.71
CA ALA A 13 20.51 -6.70 -12.60
C ALA A 13 20.11 -8.20 -12.61
N ALA A 14 18.93 -8.53 -13.13
CA ALA A 14 18.46 -9.90 -13.27
C ALA A 14 19.15 -10.67 -14.41
N MET A 15 19.70 -9.99 -15.43
CA MET A 15 20.27 -10.64 -16.62
C MET A 15 21.79 -10.91 -16.59
N GLY A 16 22.58 -10.26 -15.73
CA GLY A 16 24.00 -10.60 -15.68
C GLY A 16 24.90 -9.62 -14.95
N GLY A 17 25.33 -10.01 -13.75
CA GLY A 17 26.59 -9.55 -13.17
C GLY A 17 26.47 -8.54 -12.02
N GLY A 18 26.36 -9.06 -10.80
CA GLY A 18 27.15 -8.50 -9.69
C GLY A 18 26.50 -7.52 -8.73
N MET A 19 25.17 -7.47 -8.58
CA MET A 19 24.53 -6.63 -7.55
C MET A 19 23.44 -7.37 -6.77
N SER A 20 23.82 -8.42 -6.01
CA SER A 20 22.96 -9.04 -4.98
C SER A 20 22.42 -8.04 -3.94
N PHE A 21 22.91 -6.80 -3.94
CA PHE A 21 22.46 -5.73 -3.05
C PHE A 21 21.18 -5.03 -3.53
N TYR A 22 20.84 -5.09 -4.83
CA TYR A 22 19.63 -4.44 -5.38
C TYR A 22 18.38 -5.35 -5.36
N GLY A 23 18.56 -6.66 -5.16
CA GLY A 23 17.44 -7.59 -4.92
C GLY A 23 16.81 -7.46 -3.53
N ASN A 24 17.51 -6.81 -2.59
CA ASN A 24 17.04 -6.51 -1.23
C ASN A 24 16.55 -5.07 -1.06
N MET A 25 16.44 -4.28 -2.13
CA MET A 25 15.90 -2.93 -2.03
C MET A 25 14.39 -3.04 -1.75
N PRO A 26 13.89 -2.61 -0.58
CA PRO A 26 12.46 -2.68 -0.29
C PRO A 26 11.71 -1.85 -1.33
N ASP A 27 10.67 -2.44 -1.93
CA ASP A 27 9.83 -1.74 -2.90
C ASP A 27 9.24 -0.50 -2.22
N SER A 28 9.63 0.69 -2.69
CA SER A 28 9.10 1.97 -2.17
C SER A 28 7.84 2.33 -2.94
N TYR A 29 6.71 2.38 -2.24
CA TYR A 29 5.43 2.72 -2.82
C TYR A 29 5.13 4.20 -2.60
N LYS A 30 4.88 4.95 -3.69
CA LYS A 30 4.36 6.32 -3.60
C LYS A 30 2.85 6.27 -3.38
N VAL A 31 2.40 6.69 -2.20
CA VAL A 31 0.98 6.81 -1.85
C VAL A 31 0.48 8.21 -2.23
N ALA A 32 -0.57 8.28 -3.04
CA ALA A 32 -1.26 9.53 -3.37
C ALA A 32 -2.64 9.52 -2.72
N ILE A 33 -2.96 10.58 -1.98
CA ILE A 33 -4.22 10.70 -1.23
C ILE A 33 -5.10 11.74 -1.92
N ASN A 34 -6.36 11.36 -2.21
CA ASN A 34 -7.35 12.29 -2.75
C ASN A 34 -8.09 13.01 -1.60
N GLY A 35 -7.73 14.26 -1.34
CA GLY A 35 -8.32 15.08 -0.28
C GLY A 35 -9.80 15.44 -0.48
N ASN A 36 -10.36 15.24 -1.67
CA ASN A 36 -11.77 15.55 -1.94
C ASN A 36 -12.72 14.37 -1.64
N HIS A 37 -12.19 13.22 -1.18
CA HIS A 37 -13.00 12.06 -0.90
C HIS A 37 -13.63 12.13 0.51
N LYS A 38 -14.93 11.81 0.62
CA LYS A 38 -15.69 11.88 1.89
C LYS A 38 -15.05 11.09 3.04
N ILE A 39 -14.34 10.00 2.74
CA ILE A 39 -13.62 9.18 3.73
C ILE A 39 -12.47 9.97 4.38
N VAL A 40 -11.72 10.78 3.62
CA VAL A 40 -10.60 11.58 4.17
C VAL A 40 -11.13 12.64 5.12
N ASN A 41 -12.25 13.29 4.76
CA ASN A 41 -12.91 14.24 5.65
C ASN A 41 -13.44 13.56 6.92
N LYS A 42 -13.90 12.30 6.83
CA LYS A 42 -14.35 11.52 8.00
C LYS A 42 -13.18 11.16 8.93
N ILE A 43 -12.03 10.78 8.36
CA ILE A 43 -10.78 10.52 9.10
C ILE A 43 -10.26 11.78 9.79
N LEU A 44 -10.37 12.95 9.15
CA LEU A 44 -10.00 14.24 9.75
C LEU A 44 -10.99 14.71 10.83
N ALA A 45 -12.23 14.23 10.78
CA ALA A 45 -13.29 14.59 11.72
C ALA A 45 -13.38 13.67 12.95
N SER A 46 -12.83 12.44 12.90
CA SER A 46 -12.69 11.60 14.10
C SER A 46 -11.71 12.23 15.08
N ALA A 47 -12.16 12.44 16.32
CA ALA A 47 -11.34 12.98 17.41
C ALA A 47 -10.48 11.90 18.10
N ASP A 48 -10.83 10.62 17.93
CA ASP A 48 -10.12 9.49 18.51
C ASP A 48 -9.00 9.00 17.58
N GLU A 49 -7.74 9.10 18.04
CA GLU A 49 -6.56 8.64 17.30
C GLU A 49 -6.62 7.16 16.92
N LYS A 50 -7.26 6.33 17.76
CA LYS A 50 -7.41 4.89 17.51
C LYS A 50 -8.34 4.64 16.32
N GLU A 51 -9.50 5.28 16.31
CA GLU A 51 -10.47 5.15 15.22
C GLU A 51 -9.92 5.75 13.93
N GLN A 52 -9.21 6.87 14.03
CA GLN A 52 -8.51 7.49 12.91
C GLN A 52 -7.47 6.55 12.28
N ALA A 53 -6.66 5.88 13.10
CA ALA A 53 -5.67 4.92 12.66
C ALA A 53 -6.30 3.69 12.00
N GLU A 54 -7.41 3.18 12.53
CA GLU A 54 -8.12 2.04 11.92
C GLU A 54 -8.73 2.40 10.56
N LEU A 55 -9.39 3.56 10.44
CA LEU A 55 -9.96 4.03 9.19
C LEU A 55 -8.88 4.31 8.14
N ALA A 56 -7.76 4.91 8.54
CA ALA A 56 -6.62 5.14 7.65
C ALA A 56 -6.01 3.82 7.15
N LYS A 57 -5.86 2.83 8.05
CA LYS A 57 -5.36 1.50 7.69
C LYS A 57 -6.30 0.78 6.72
N GLN A 58 -7.60 0.86 6.95
CA GLN A 58 -8.60 0.28 6.05
C GLN A 58 -8.58 0.93 4.66
N ALA A 59 -8.44 2.26 4.59
CA ALA A 59 -8.30 2.97 3.32
C ALA A 59 -7.01 2.60 2.58
N PHE A 60 -5.91 2.38 3.32
CA PHE A 60 -4.64 1.93 2.76
C PHE A 60 -4.72 0.49 2.21
N ASP A 61 -5.28 -0.44 2.98
CA ASP A 61 -5.46 -1.82 2.54
C ASP A 61 -6.40 -1.90 1.31
N LEU A 62 -7.43 -1.05 1.25
CA LEU A 62 -8.30 -0.93 0.08
C LEU A 62 -7.54 -0.40 -1.15
N ALA A 63 -6.61 0.53 -0.97
CA ALA A 63 -5.76 1.01 -2.05
C ALA A 63 -4.80 -0.08 -2.55
N LEU A 64 -4.22 -0.87 -1.65
CA LEU A 64 -3.39 -2.03 -2.00
C LEU A 64 -4.18 -3.12 -2.73
N LEU A 65 -5.42 -3.38 -2.29
CA LEU A 65 -6.36 -4.28 -2.97
C LEU A 65 -6.68 -3.78 -4.38
N SER A 66 -6.99 -2.49 -4.53
CA SER A 66 -7.29 -1.88 -5.82
C SER A 66 -6.12 -1.93 -6.81
N GLN A 67 -4.88 -2.04 -6.33
CA GLN A 67 -3.68 -2.19 -7.16
C GLN A 67 -3.30 -3.66 -7.40
N GLY A 68 -4.07 -4.62 -6.86
CA GLY A 68 -3.77 -6.04 -6.95
C GLY A 68 -2.52 -6.47 -6.17
N LEU A 69 -2.01 -5.60 -5.29
CA LEU A 69 -0.81 -5.84 -4.48
C LEU A 69 -1.11 -6.67 -3.22
N LEU A 70 -2.38 -6.68 -2.79
CA LEU A 70 -2.83 -7.39 -1.61
C LEU A 70 -3.17 -8.84 -1.99
N THR A 71 -2.30 -9.79 -1.66
CA THR A 71 -2.45 -11.21 -2.06
C THR A 71 -2.28 -12.16 -0.87
N GLY A 72 -2.91 -13.34 -0.96
CA GLY A 72 -2.75 -14.40 0.05
C GLY A 72 -3.33 -14.03 1.43
N ALA A 73 -2.49 -14.13 2.46
CA ALA A 73 -2.89 -13.98 3.86
C ALA A 73 -3.38 -12.56 4.20
N GLU A 74 -2.83 -11.53 3.54
CA GLU A 74 -3.20 -10.13 3.78
C GLU A 74 -4.61 -9.82 3.28
N LEU A 75 -5.02 -10.43 2.17
CA LEU A 75 -6.40 -10.32 1.65
C LEU A 75 -7.43 -10.93 2.60
N THR A 76 -7.16 -12.13 3.09
CA THR A 76 -8.03 -12.78 4.08
C THR A 76 -8.13 -11.96 5.37
N ALA A 77 -7.01 -11.41 5.83
CA ALA A 77 -6.98 -10.54 7.00
C ALA A 77 -7.79 -9.25 6.77
N PHE A 78 -7.72 -8.65 5.59
CA PHE A 78 -8.49 -7.46 5.24
C PHE A 78 -10.00 -7.73 5.18
N VAL A 79 -10.41 -8.85 4.56
CA VAL A 79 -11.83 -9.25 4.47
C VAL A 79 -12.41 -9.48 5.86
N ASN A 80 -11.73 -10.26 6.71
CA ASN A 80 -12.20 -10.52 8.08
C ASN A 80 -12.33 -9.24 8.91
N ARG A 81 -11.38 -8.30 8.76
CA ARG A 81 -11.41 -7.00 9.44
C ARG A 81 -12.56 -6.13 8.94
N SER A 82 -12.78 -6.12 7.62
CA SER A 82 -13.88 -5.36 7.01
C SER A 82 -15.24 -5.89 7.43
N VAL A 83 -15.40 -7.20 7.62
CA VAL A 83 -16.63 -7.82 8.13
C VAL A 83 -16.86 -7.53 9.61
N SER A 84 -15.79 -7.38 10.40
CA SER A 84 -15.89 -7.09 11.84
C SER A 84 -16.17 -5.62 12.16
N LEU A 85 -15.99 -4.73 11.17
CA LEU A 85 -16.22 -3.28 11.26
C LEU A 85 -17.62 -2.86 10.75
N ILE A 86 -18.42 -3.80 10.21
CA ILE A 86 -19.84 -3.62 9.85
C ILE A 86 -20.70 -3.98 11.04
#